data_AF-A0A1B6IWD7-F1
#
_entry.id   AF-A0A1B6IWD7-F1
#
_cell.length_a   1.000
_cell.length_b   1.000
_cell.length_c   1.000
_cell.angle_alpha   90.00
_cell.angle_beta   90.00
_cell.angle_gamma   90.00
#
_symmetry.space_group_name_H-M   'P 1'
#
loop_
_entity.id
_entity.type
_entity.pdbx_description
1 polymer ?
#
loop_
_entity_poly.entity_id
_entity_poly.type
_entity_poly.pdbx_seq_one_letter_code
_entity_poly.pdbx_strand_id
1 'polypeptide(L)'
;MADQGNELFSSKLVNKVIKSQTREIVSNVAKFMKAEADAGRFLIDVKKVNARVSAATGVSERTVTRIKSKRKKVEESDTSFETPNKNRILPKRVTELDDFNLGVVRRIVDNFYLIEKQLPTLKGIQEKMRSDISFTGSKDLAV
;
A
#
# COMPACT_ATOMS: atom_id res chain seq x y z
N MET A 1 -6.81 43.78 10.08
CA MET A 1 -6.56 43.40 8.67
C MET A 1 -6.79 41.91 8.57
N ALA A 2 -7.86 41.51 7.87
CA ALA A 2 -8.34 40.14 7.85
C ALA A 2 -7.42 39.24 7.02
N ASP A 3 -7.14 38.07 7.59
CA ASP A 3 -6.21 37.04 7.14
C ASP A 3 -6.79 36.29 5.92
N GLN A 4 -6.68 36.87 4.72
CA GLN A 4 -7.16 36.28 3.46
C GLN A 4 -6.37 35.03 3.01
N GLY A 5 -5.43 34.52 3.82
CA GLY A 5 -4.60 33.36 3.47
C GLY A 5 -5.21 31.99 3.78
N ASN A 6 -6.32 31.93 4.53
CA ASN A 6 -6.76 30.67 5.15
C ASN A 6 -7.80 29.86 4.35
N GLU A 7 -8.28 30.37 3.20
CA GLU A 7 -9.34 29.70 2.43
C GLU A 7 -8.83 28.72 1.36
N LEU A 8 -7.53 28.67 1.08
CA LEU A 8 -6.99 27.81 0.02
C LEU A 8 -6.68 26.37 0.45
N PHE A 9 -6.72 26.04 1.75
CA PHE A 9 -6.28 24.74 2.25
C PHE A 9 -7.16 24.20 3.38
N SER A 10 -8.12 23.33 3.04
CA SER A 10 -8.84 22.53 4.04
C SER A 10 -7.92 21.44 4.62
N SER A 11 -7.32 21.70 5.78
CA SER A 11 -6.43 20.72 6.41
C SER A 11 -7.21 19.65 7.17
N LYS A 12 -7.07 18.38 6.77
CA LYS A 12 -7.66 17.23 7.48
C LYS A 12 -6.99 16.95 8.85
N LEU A 13 -6.10 17.84 9.31
CA LEU A 13 -5.29 17.72 10.53
C LEU A 13 -5.90 18.48 11.74
N VAL A 14 -6.87 19.37 11.51
CA VAL A 14 -7.56 20.09 12.59
C VAL A 14 -8.21 19.08 13.54
N ASN A 15 -8.03 19.26 14.85
CA ASN A 15 -8.54 18.41 15.92
C ASN A 15 -8.01 16.96 15.93
N LYS A 16 -6.88 16.66 15.25
CA LYS A 16 -6.25 15.34 15.27
C LYS A 16 -4.91 15.34 15.99
N VAL A 17 -4.61 14.23 16.66
CA VAL A 17 -3.29 14.02 17.28
C VAL A 17 -2.22 13.90 16.19
N ILE A 18 -1.31 14.87 16.14
CA ILE A 18 -0.19 14.89 15.21
C ILE A 18 0.90 13.94 15.71
N LYS A 19 1.22 12.91 14.93
CA LYS A 19 2.27 11.92 15.23
C LYS A 19 3.68 12.46 14.98
N SER A 20 4.69 11.77 15.51
CA SER A 20 6.11 12.19 15.48
C SER A 20 6.61 12.57 14.08
N GLN A 21 6.40 11.73 13.08
CA GLN A 21 6.85 12.00 11.70
C GLN A 21 6.28 13.32 11.14
N THR A 22 5.00 13.60 11.39
CA THR A 22 4.38 14.85 10.92
C THR A 22 4.94 16.05 11.68
N ARG A 23 5.21 15.92 12.99
CA ARG A 23 5.85 16.98 13.78
C ARG A 23 7.26 17.29 13.28
N GLU A 24 8.02 16.28 12.90
CA GLU A 24 9.36 16.44 12.34
C GLU A 24 9.32 17.22 11.01
N ILE A 25 8.41 16.85 10.11
CA ILE A 25 8.21 17.56 8.85
C ILE A 25 7.85 19.03 9.11
N VAL A 26 6.91 19.30 10.02
CA VAL A 26 6.51 20.68 10.37
C VAL A 26 7.69 21.46 10.95
N SER A 27 8.50 20.84 11.82
CA SER A 27 9.71 21.46 12.39
C SER A 27 10.73 21.81 11.31
N ASN A 28 10.97 20.92 10.35
CA ASN A 28 11.90 21.14 9.25
C ASN A 28 11.44 22.28 8.34
N VAL A 29 10.15 22.31 8.00
CA VAL A 29 9.56 23.39 7.18
C VAL A 29 9.69 24.73 7.90
N ALA A 30 9.40 24.78 9.21
CA ALA A 30 9.54 25.99 10.00
C ALA A 30 11.00 26.48 10.06
N LYS A 31 11.97 25.57 10.20
CA LYS A 31 13.41 25.92 10.15
C LYS A 31 13.82 26.47 8.79
N PHE A 32 13.36 25.85 7.71
CA PHE A 32 13.66 26.30 6.35
C PHE A 32 13.11 27.71 6.08
N MET A 33 11.85 27.97 6.48
CA MET A 33 11.25 29.29 6.32
C MET A 33 11.93 30.36 7.20
N LYS A 34 12.36 30.02 8.41
CA LYS A 34 13.16 30.92 9.25
C LYS A 34 14.50 31.25 8.60
N ALA A 35 15.20 30.26 8.04
CA ALA A 35 16.45 30.48 7.32
C ALA A 35 16.26 31.38 6.08
N GLU A 36 15.16 31.26 5.35
CA GLU A 36 14.81 32.18 4.26
C GLU A 36 14.54 33.61 4.78
N ALA A 37 13.85 33.74 5.92
CA ALA A 37 13.57 35.02 6.54
C ALA A 37 14.86 35.72 7.05
N ASP A 38 15.73 34.99 7.74
CA ASP A 38 17.00 35.49 8.26
C ASP A 38 17.95 35.89 7.12
N ALA A 39 17.94 35.15 6.01
CA ALA A 39 18.73 35.48 4.82
C ALA A 39 18.16 36.66 4.02
N GLY A 40 16.91 37.07 4.26
CA GLY A 40 16.21 38.13 3.51
C GLY A 40 16.02 37.82 2.02
N ARG A 41 16.26 36.57 1.60
CA ARG A 41 16.19 36.11 0.21
C ARG A 41 15.74 34.65 0.15
N PHE A 42 15.12 34.28 -0.97
CA PHE A 42 14.80 32.88 -1.23
C PHE A 42 16.09 32.08 -1.45
N LEU A 43 16.30 31.03 -0.66
CA LEU A 43 17.45 30.13 -0.85
C LEU A 43 17.32 29.33 -2.16
N ILE A 44 16.09 29.07 -2.57
CA ILE A 44 15.75 28.34 -3.80
C ILE A 44 14.67 29.14 -4.53
N ASP A 45 14.83 29.30 -5.85
CA ASP A 45 13.87 30.03 -6.68
C ASP A 45 12.42 29.56 -6.48
N VAL A 46 11.51 30.54 -6.44
CA VAL A 46 10.06 30.29 -6.31
C VAL A 46 9.52 29.40 -7.42
N LYS A 47 10.10 29.48 -8.62
CA LYS A 47 9.73 28.64 -9.78
C LYS A 47 10.04 27.15 -9.55
N LYS A 48 11.04 26.82 -8.73
CA LYS A 48 11.48 25.45 -8.44
C LYS A 48 10.72 24.87 -7.24
N VAL A 49 9.39 24.75 -7.40
CA VAL A 49 8.47 24.33 -6.32
C VAL A 49 8.85 22.98 -5.71
N ASN A 50 9.21 21.98 -6.52
CA ASN A 50 9.53 20.64 -6.01
C ASN A 50 10.83 20.63 -5.20
N ALA A 51 11.85 21.36 -5.66
CA ALA A 51 13.13 21.50 -4.96
C ALA A 51 12.94 22.20 -3.61
N ARG A 52 12.11 23.27 -3.57
CA ARG A 52 11.75 23.96 -2.32
C ARG A 52 11.06 23.04 -1.33
N VAL A 53 10.05 22.29 -1.79
CA VAL A 53 9.33 21.34 -0.92
C VAL A 53 10.27 20.24 -0.44
N SER A 54 11.13 19.71 -1.30
CA SER A 54 12.13 18.70 -0.95
C SER A 54 13.08 19.20 0.15
N ALA A 55 13.63 20.41 -0.01
CA ALA A 55 14.52 21.02 0.96
C ALA A 55 13.82 21.32 2.30
N ALA A 56 12.58 21.84 2.25
CA ALA A 56 11.83 22.20 3.45
C ALA A 56 11.33 20.98 4.24
N THR A 57 10.93 19.91 3.55
CA THR A 57 10.36 18.71 4.19
C THR A 57 11.39 17.63 4.50
N GLY A 58 12.57 17.67 3.89
CA GLY A 58 13.60 16.63 4.00
C GLY A 58 13.29 15.36 3.19
N VAL A 59 12.35 15.44 2.25
CA VAL A 59 11.87 14.30 1.45
C VAL A 59 12.37 14.43 0.01
N SER A 60 12.85 13.35 -0.62
CA SER A 60 13.36 13.41 -2.00
C SER A 60 12.37 14.01 -3.01
N GLU A 61 12.86 14.72 -4.01
CA GLU A 61 12.04 15.29 -5.09
C GLU A 61 11.18 14.23 -5.81
N ARG A 62 11.70 12.99 -5.94
CA ARG A 62 10.96 11.86 -6.52
C ARG A 62 9.75 11.48 -5.67
N THR A 63 9.86 11.57 -4.35
CA THR A 63 8.72 11.32 -3.46
C THR A 63 7.72 12.47 -3.50
N VAL A 64 8.19 13.72 -3.56
CA VAL A 64 7.30 14.90 -3.71
C VAL A 64 6.49 14.83 -5.00
N THR A 65 7.11 14.48 -6.12
CA THR A 65 6.43 14.32 -7.41
C THR A 65 5.40 13.19 -7.38
N ARG A 66 5.72 12.05 -6.76
CA ARG A 66 4.77 10.95 -6.53
C ARG A 66 3.60 11.36 -5.64
N ILE A 67 3.82 12.16 -4.60
CA ILE A 67 2.74 12.66 -3.73
C ILE A 67 1.82 13.60 -4.51
N LYS A 68 2.38 14.51 -5.32
CA LYS A 68 1.60 15.41 -6.20
C LYS A 68 0.73 14.64 -7.19
N SER A 69 1.28 13.62 -7.85
CA SER A 69 0.50 12.82 -8.80
C SER A 69 -0.61 12.01 -8.11
N LYS A 70 -0.36 11.51 -6.89
CA LYS A 70 -1.41 10.88 -6.07
C LYS A 70 -2.48 11.88 -5.62
N ARG A 71 -2.09 13.10 -5.23
CA ARG A 71 -3.03 14.12 -4.79
C ARG A 71 -4.07 14.43 -5.86
N LYS A 72 -3.67 14.53 -7.14
CA LYS A 72 -4.62 14.72 -8.25
C LYS A 72 -5.75 13.69 -8.24
N LYS A 73 -5.43 12.41 -8.02
CA LYS A 73 -6.41 11.31 -7.93
C LYS A 73 -7.28 11.38 -6.67
N VAL A 74 -6.73 11.90 -5.58
CA VAL A 74 -7.44 12.05 -4.30
C VAL A 74 -8.46 13.19 -4.38
N GLU A 75 -8.09 14.34 -4.96
CA GLU A 75 -9.00 15.46 -5.20
C GLU A 75 -10.14 15.06 -6.17
N GLU A 76 -9.89 14.18 -7.14
CA GLU A 76 -10.92 13.65 -8.05
C GLU A 76 -11.93 12.70 -7.36
N SER A 77 -11.57 12.12 -6.20
CA SER A 77 -12.36 11.09 -5.52
C SER A 77 -12.81 11.45 -4.10
N ASP A 78 -12.49 12.66 -3.62
CA ASP A 78 -12.68 13.13 -2.24
C ASP A 78 -12.15 12.19 -1.14
N THR A 79 -11.25 11.26 -1.50
CA THR A 79 -10.73 10.26 -0.57
C THR A 79 -9.58 10.81 0.30
N SER A 80 -9.03 9.99 1.20
CA SER A 80 -7.81 10.32 1.95
C SER A 80 -6.59 9.75 1.22
N PHE A 81 -5.40 10.28 1.49
CA PHE A 81 -4.17 9.65 1.01
C PHE A 81 -4.08 8.21 1.52
N GLU A 82 -4.05 7.26 0.59
CA GLU A 82 -3.84 5.85 0.92
C GLU A 82 -2.41 5.61 1.40
N THR A 83 -2.28 4.89 2.50
CA THR A 83 -0.99 4.42 2.99
C THR A 83 -0.39 3.45 1.96
N PRO A 84 0.83 3.68 1.47
CA PRO A 84 1.51 2.74 0.59
C PRO A 84 1.53 1.33 1.20
N ASN A 85 1.35 0.31 0.36
CA ASN A 85 1.30 -1.11 0.72
C ASN A 85 0.10 -1.60 1.54
N LYS A 86 -0.88 -0.75 1.91
CA LYS A 86 -2.06 -1.20 2.66
C LYS A 86 -2.86 -2.30 1.93
N ASN A 87 -2.98 -2.18 0.61
CA ASN A 87 -3.73 -3.11 -0.23
C ASN A 87 -2.82 -4.08 -1.01
N ARG A 88 -1.56 -4.29 -0.56
CA ARG A 88 -0.66 -5.21 -1.25
C ARG A 88 -1.10 -6.65 -0.95
N ILE A 89 -1.77 -7.27 -1.92
CA ILE A 89 -2.10 -8.70 -1.87
C ILE A 89 -0.80 -9.48 -2.12
N LEU A 90 -0.30 -10.13 -1.08
CA LEU A 90 0.82 -11.08 -1.20
C LEU A 90 0.23 -12.47 -1.51
N PRO A 91 0.76 -13.21 -2.49
CA PRO A 91 0.39 -14.61 -2.65
C PRO A 91 0.80 -15.37 -1.38
N LYS A 92 -0.15 -16.09 -0.78
CA LYS A 92 0.10 -16.86 0.44
C LYS A 92 0.97 -18.06 0.10
N ARG A 93 1.99 -18.33 0.92
CA ARG A 93 2.95 -19.44 0.70
C ARG A 93 2.30 -20.82 0.80
N VAL A 94 1.26 -20.92 1.62
CA VAL A 94 0.42 -22.11 1.73
C VAL A 94 -0.88 -21.79 1.00
N THR A 95 -1.25 -22.65 0.04
CA THR A 95 -2.56 -22.59 -0.62
C THR A 95 -3.62 -22.72 0.46
N GLU A 96 -4.36 -21.64 0.71
CA GLU A 96 -5.50 -21.70 1.62
C GLU A 96 -6.58 -22.56 0.98
N LEU A 97 -6.76 -23.75 1.53
CA LEU A 97 -7.92 -24.57 1.23
C LEU A 97 -9.05 -24.09 2.14
N ASP A 98 -10.04 -23.41 1.55
CA ASP A 98 -11.29 -23.07 2.21
C ASP A 98 -12.05 -24.33 2.65
N ASP A 99 -12.98 -24.21 3.60
CA ASP A 99 -13.76 -25.34 4.12
C ASP A 99 -14.53 -26.08 3.01
N PHE A 100 -15.00 -25.34 2.00
CA PHE A 100 -15.58 -25.91 0.80
C PHE A 100 -14.57 -26.80 0.04
N ASN A 101 -13.36 -26.29 -0.18
CA ASN A 101 -12.31 -27.02 -0.88
C ASN A 101 -11.88 -28.27 -0.10
N LEU A 102 -11.86 -28.21 1.23
CA LEU A 102 -11.59 -29.35 2.09
C LEU A 102 -12.63 -30.48 1.89
N GLY A 103 -13.90 -30.11 1.71
CA GLY A 103 -14.98 -31.05 1.38
C GLY A 103 -14.79 -31.73 0.03
N VAL A 104 -14.31 -30.99 -0.98
CA VAL A 104 -13.98 -31.55 -2.30
C VAL A 104 -12.82 -32.55 -2.19
N VAL A 105 -11.77 -32.24 -1.41
CA VAL A 105 -10.65 -33.17 -1.19
C VAL A 105 -11.11 -34.49 -0.58
N ARG A 106 -11.99 -34.44 0.43
CA ARG A 106 -12.54 -35.66 1.05
C ARG A 106 -13.30 -36.52 0.04
N ARG A 107 -14.16 -35.90 -0.79
CA ARG A 107 -14.88 -36.61 -1.86
C ARG A 107 -13.94 -37.23 -2.89
N ILE A 108 -12.87 -36.53 -3.26
CA ILE A 108 -11.87 -37.08 -4.18
C ILE A 108 -11.25 -38.36 -3.59
N VAL A 109 -10.88 -38.34 -2.31
CA VAL A 109 -10.32 -39.52 -1.61
C VAL A 109 -11.36 -40.65 -1.55
N ASP A 110 -12.60 -40.36 -1.20
CA ASP A 110 -13.67 -41.36 -1.14
C ASP A 110 -13.94 -41.98 -2.52
N ASN A 111 -13.91 -41.17 -3.58
CA ASN A 111 -14.10 -41.63 -4.96
C ASN A 111 -13.02 -42.61 -5.43
N PHE A 112 -11.77 -42.47 -4.96
CA PHE A 112 -10.71 -43.43 -5.26
C PHE A 112 -11.05 -44.83 -4.73
N TYR A 113 -11.63 -44.93 -3.53
CA TYR A 113 -12.03 -46.20 -2.94
C TYR A 113 -13.36 -46.72 -3.53
N LEU A 114 -14.36 -45.86 -3.67
CA LEU A 114 -15.72 -46.25 -4.03
C LEU A 114 -15.89 -46.53 -5.53
N ILE A 115 -15.31 -45.68 -6.37
CA ILE A 115 -15.52 -45.71 -7.83
C ILE A 115 -14.36 -46.44 -8.51
N GLU A 116 -13.14 -46.00 -8.24
CA GLU A 116 -11.95 -46.50 -8.95
C GLU A 116 -11.39 -47.79 -8.34
N LYS A 117 -11.79 -48.13 -7.10
CA LYS A 117 -11.30 -49.28 -6.32
C LYS A 117 -9.76 -49.35 -6.26
N GLN A 118 -9.12 -48.19 -6.22
CA GLN A 118 -7.67 -48.05 -6.15
C GLN A 118 -7.26 -47.31 -4.87
N LEU A 119 -6.03 -47.56 -4.42
CA LEU A 119 -5.48 -46.83 -3.30
C LEU A 119 -5.23 -45.36 -3.71
N PRO A 120 -5.69 -44.38 -2.91
CA PRO A 120 -5.44 -42.99 -3.19
C PRO A 120 -3.95 -42.70 -3.06
N THR A 121 -3.30 -42.44 -4.20
CA THR A 121 -1.90 -41.99 -4.23
C THR A 121 -1.84 -40.47 -4.25
N LEU A 122 -0.78 -39.88 -3.67
CA LEU A 122 -0.61 -38.43 -3.63
C LEU A 122 -0.62 -37.80 -5.04
N LYS A 123 -0.07 -38.50 -6.05
CA LYS A 123 -0.09 -38.04 -7.44
C LYS A 123 -1.51 -38.03 -8.02
N GLY A 124 -2.28 -39.11 -7.81
CA GLY A 124 -3.65 -39.19 -8.30
C GLY A 124 -4.59 -38.18 -7.65
N ILE A 125 -4.44 -37.95 -6.34
CA ILE A 125 -5.21 -36.90 -5.65
C ILE A 125 -4.82 -35.51 -6.20
N GLN A 126 -3.53 -35.24 -6.40
CA GLN A 126 -3.06 -33.94 -6.89
C GLN A 126 -3.57 -33.64 -8.31
N GLU A 127 -3.61 -34.63 -9.20
CA GLU A 127 -4.17 -34.48 -10.55
C GLU A 127 -5.66 -34.14 -10.52
N LYS A 128 -6.45 -34.84 -9.70
CA LYS A 128 -7.89 -34.54 -9.55
C LYS A 128 -8.13 -33.19 -8.87
N MET A 129 -7.34 -32.84 -7.85
CA MET A 129 -7.44 -31.51 -7.20
C MET A 129 -7.08 -30.36 -8.16
N ARG A 130 -6.15 -30.58 -9.10
CA ARG A 130 -5.86 -29.62 -10.17
C ARG A 130 -7.06 -29.43 -11.10
N SER A 131 -7.73 -30.51 -11.47
CA SER A 131 -8.92 -30.45 -12.34
C SER A 131 -10.12 -29.80 -11.65
N ASP A 132 -10.42 -30.16 -10.40
CA ASP A 132 -11.66 -29.77 -9.73
C ASP A 132 -11.58 -28.40 -9.02
N ILE A 133 -10.40 -28.03 -8.49
CA ILE A 133 -10.22 -26.83 -7.64
C ILE A 133 -9.17 -25.88 -8.23
N SER A 134 -8.62 -26.17 -9.41
CA SER A 134 -7.49 -25.42 -9.98
C SER A 134 -6.33 -25.30 -8.97
N PHE A 135 -6.08 -26.38 -8.22
CA PHE A 135 -5.08 -26.38 -7.15
C PHE A 135 -3.67 -26.13 -7.69
N THR A 136 -3.04 -25.03 -7.27
CA THR A 136 -1.71 -24.60 -7.75
C THR A 136 -0.55 -25.14 -6.90
N GLY A 137 -0.82 -25.95 -5.87
CA GLY A 137 0.20 -26.46 -4.96
C GLY A 137 1.15 -27.48 -5.59
N SER A 138 2.39 -27.46 -5.09
CA SER A 138 3.51 -28.32 -5.47
C SER A 138 3.89 -29.25 -4.32
N LYS A 139 4.49 -30.41 -4.63
CA LYS A 139 5.02 -31.36 -3.64
C LYS A 139 6.28 -30.83 -2.95
N ASP A 140 7.04 -30.00 -3.66
CA ASP A 140 8.23 -29.34 -3.16
C ASP A 140 7.91 -27.87 -2.85
N LEU A 141 8.32 -27.42 -1.66
CA LEU A 141 8.53 -26.00 -1.40
C LEU A 141 9.61 -25.54 -2.38
N ALA A 142 9.21 -24.87 -3.45
CA ALA A 142 10.14 -24.08 -4.23
C ALA A 142 10.65 -22.96 -3.31
N VAL A 143 11.84 -23.18 -2.75
CA VAL A 143 12.67 -22.17 -2.08
C VAL A 143 13.06 -21.10 -3.09
#